data_AF-A0A8S0TN83-F1
#
_entry.id   AF-A0A8S0TN83-F1
#
_cell.length_a   1.000
_cell.length_b   1.000
_cell.length_c   1.000
_cell.angle_alpha   90.00
_cell.angle_beta   90.00
_cell.angle_gamma   90.00
#
_symmetry.space_group_name_H-M   'P 1'
#
loop_
_entity.id
_entity.type
_entity.pdbx_description
1 polymer ?
#
loop_
_entity_poly.entity_id
_entity_poly.type
_entity_poly.pdbx_seq_one_letter_code
_entity_poly.pdbx_strand_id
1 'polypeptide(L)'
;MKAGSAAKLIVDALLQRFLPLARRRIETAQAQDGQYLRPSDPAYEQVLDSLAMVARHTPVPLLEALSRWRESESPKGANDASTFQRKLAVECIFCSACIRFVECCPQGGLTEKLWIGLENFVFDWLINADRLVSQVDYPSLVDLRGLLLDLVAQLCGALSRIRFSSVTERFFMELNTRRIDTSVARSETLSIINGLRYLKLGVKTEGGLNASASFVAKANPLNRAPHKRKSELHHALCNMLSNILAPLADGGKGQWPPTGVEPALTFWYEAVARIRGQLMHWMDKQSKHIAVSIRAKGYREKNSLFSPFLKFR
;
A
#
# COMPACT_ATOMS: atom_id res chain seq x y z
N MET A 1 -16.82 -14.51 35.68
CA MET A 1 -16.91 -13.41 34.68
C MET A 1 -16.33 -13.92 33.36
N LYS A 2 -17.12 -13.98 32.28
CA LYS A 2 -16.68 -14.58 30.99
C LYS A 2 -15.64 -13.68 30.30
N ALA A 3 -14.54 -14.24 29.81
CA ALA A 3 -13.45 -13.51 29.14
C ALA A 3 -13.92 -12.57 28.00
N GLY A 4 -15.02 -12.91 27.31
CA GLY A 4 -15.64 -12.04 26.30
C GLY A 4 -16.20 -10.71 26.83
N SER A 5 -16.57 -10.63 28.12
CA SER A 5 -17.04 -9.39 28.74
C SER A 5 -15.89 -8.39 28.97
N ALA A 6 -14.73 -8.89 29.41
CA ALA A 6 -13.55 -8.07 29.63
C ALA A 6 -12.98 -7.51 28.32
N ALA A 7 -12.89 -8.33 27.27
CA ALA A 7 -12.45 -7.91 25.94
C ALA A 7 -13.32 -6.77 25.38
N LYS A 8 -14.64 -6.88 25.54
CA LYS A 8 -15.58 -5.84 25.13
C LYS A 8 -15.36 -4.53 25.88
N LEU A 9 -15.20 -4.57 27.21
CA LEU A 9 -14.96 -3.37 28.03
C LEU A 9 -13.66 -2.65 27.64
N ILE A 10 -12.60 -3.39 27.33
CA ILE A 10 -11.31 -2.81 26.89
C ILE A 10 -11.49 -2.08 25.56
N VAL A 11 -12.16 -2.71 24.60
CA VAL A 11 -12.42 -2.10 23.29
C VAL A 11 -13.33 -0.88 23.44
N ASP A 12 -14.38 -0.96 24.24
CA ASP A 12 -15.31 0.16 24.47
C ASP A 12 -14.59 1.35 25.10
N ALA A 13 -13.75 1.13 26.12
CA ALA A 13 -12.96 2.19 26.76
C ALA A 13 -11.95 2.83 25.81
N LEU A 14 -11.33 2.04 24.93
CA LEU A 14 -10.41 2.57 23.92
C LEU A 14 -11.14 3.40 22.87
N LEU A 15 -12.31 2.95 22.43
CA LEU A 15 -13.14 3.69 21.47
C LEU A 15 -13.66 5.00 22.07
N GLN A 16 -14.01 5.03 23.35
CA GLN A 16 -14.37 6.29 24.03
C GLN A 16 -13.28 7.36 23.93
N ARG A 17 -12.00 6.97 23.86
CA ARG A 17 -10.87 7.89 23.64
C ARG A 17 -10.62 8.18 22.15
N PHE A 18 -10.74 7.17 21.30
CA PHE A 18 -10.47 7.29 19.86
C PHE A 18 -11.52 8.13 19.12
N LEU A 19 -12.80 7.90 19.39
CA LEU A 19 -13.91 8.47 18.62
C LEU A 19 -13.96 10.01 18.66
N PRO A 20 -13.79 10.68 19.82
CA PRO A 20 -13.75 12.14 19.85
C PRO A 20 -12.59 12.73 19.04
N LEU A 21 -11.41 12.11 19.11
CA LEU A 21 -10.23 12.56 18.35
C LEU A 21 -10.42 12.33 16.84
N ALA A 22 -11.01 11.20 16.46
CA ALA A 22 -11.36 10.91 15.09
C ALA A 22 -12.35 11.93 14.52
N ARG A 23 -13.42 12.25 15.26
CA ARG A 23 -14.42 13.26 14.85
C ARG A 23 -13.82 14.65 14.71
N ARG A 24 -13.00 15.07 15.68
CA ARG A 24 -12.28 16.35 15.60
C ARG A 24 -11.41 16.44 14.35
N ARG A 25 -10.75 15.35 13.95
CA ARG A 25 -9.95 15.28 12.71
C ARG A 25 -10.82 15.35 11.46
N ILE A 26 -12.00 14.73 11.45
CA ILE A 26 -12.97 14.86 10.36
C ILE A 26 -13.41 16.32 10.20
N GLU A 27 -13.79 16.96 11.30
CA GLU A 27 -14.23 18.36 11.32
C GLU A 27 -13.11 19.32 10.89
N THR A 28 -11.87 19.07 11.33
CA THR A 28 -10.70 19.88 10.92
C THR A 28 -10.42 19.72 9.43
N ALA A 29 -10.47 18.48 8.91
CA ALA A 29 -10.31 18.23 7.49
C ALA A 29 -11.39 18.95 6.67
N GLN A 30 -12.62 19.04 7.19
CA GLN A 30 -13.72 19.80 6.60
C GLN A 30 -13.46 21.31 6.58
N ALA A 31 -12.96 21.87 7.68
CA ALA A 31 -12.67 23.30 7.81
C ALA A 31 -11.48 23.80 6.97
N GLN A 32 -10.62 22.91 6.50
CA GLN A 32 -9.40 23.24 5.74
C GLN A 32 -9.52 22.90 4.24
N ASP A 33 -10.74 22.82 3.68
CA ASP A 33 -11.00 22.57 2.25
C ASP A 33 -10.26 21.35 1.66
N GLY A 34 -10.07 20.30 2.46
CA GLY A 34 -9.41 19.07 2.04
C GLY A 34 -7.89 19.10 2.19
N GLN A 35 -7.31 20.21 2.67
CA GLN A 35 -5.94 20.22 3.16
C GLN A 35 -5.89 19.43 4.47
N TYR A 36 -5.60 18.14 4.37
CA TYR A 36 -5.25 17.36 5.54
C TYR A 36 -3.81 17.67 5.90
N LEU A 37 -3.61 18.73 6.70
CA LEU A 37 -2.40 18.80 7.49
C LEU A 37 -2.37 17.51 8.33
N ARG A 38 -1.26 16.79 8.35
CA ARG A 38 -0.99 15.82 9.43
C ARG A 38 -0.40 16.62 10.59
N PRO A 39 -1.13 17.40 11.42
CA PRO A 39 -0.56 17.78 12.68
C PRO A 39 -0.27 16.46 13.41
N SER A 40 0.99 16.31 13.84
CA SER A 40 1.36 15.36 14.87
C SER A 40 0.59 15.72 16.13
N ASP A 41 -0.67 15.27 16.22
CA ASP A 41 -1.47 15.30 17.43
C ASP A 41 -0.98 14.15 18.31
N PRO A 42 -0.18 14.43 19.34
CA PRO A 42 0.44 13.38 20.13
C PRO A 42 -0.61 12.53 20.86
N ALA A 43 -1.77 13.11 21.18
CA ALA A 43 -2.86 12.38 21.82
C ALA A 43 -3.47 11.35 20.86
N TYR A 44 -3.62 11.71 19.58
CA TYR A 44 -4.08 10.77 18.56
C TYR A 44 -3.08 9.64 18.32
N GLU A 45 -1.78 9.95 18.18
CA GLU A 45 -0.73 8.93 18.04
C GLU A 45 -0.68 7.99 19.25
N GLN A 46 -0.82 8.51 20.47
CA GLN A 46 -0.88 7.69 21.67
C GLN A 46 -2.09 6.73 21.67
N VAL A 47 -3.24 7.18 21.16
CA VAL A 47 -4.41 6.31 21.01
C VAL A 47 -4.18 5.26 19.92
N LEU A 48 -3.50 5.59 18.82
CA LEU A 48 -3.09 4.63 17.80
C LEU A 48 -2.15 3.55 18.36
N ASP A 49 -1.19 3.92 19.20
CA ASP A 49 -0.33 2.94 19.89
C ASP A 49 -1.13 2.07 20.87
N SER A 50 -2.15 2.64 21.52
CA SER A 50 -3.07 1.88 22.38
C SER A 50 -3.90 0.87 21.58
N LEU A 51 -4.35 1.22 20.37
CA LEU A 51 -5.01 0.29 19.44
C LEU A 51 -4.09 -0.87 19.07
N ALA A 52 -2.81 -0.59 18.80
CA ALA A 52 -1.83 -1.61 18.48
C ALA A 52 -1.63 -2.62 19.62
N MET A 53 -1.62 -2.15 20.88
CA MET A 53 -1.54 -3.02 22.05
C MET A 53 -2.78 -3.91 22.21
N VAL A 54 -3.97 -3.35 22.02
CA VAL A 54 -5.24 -4.10 22.11
C VAL A 54 -5.37 -5.11 20.96
N ALA A 55 -4.89 -4.78 19.75
CA ALA A 55 -4.90 -5.67 18.60
C ALA A 55 -4.16 -7.00 18.82
N ARG A 56 -3.18 -7.05 19.74
CA ARG A 56 -2.45 -8.28 20.08
C ARG A 56 -3.30 -9.30 20.83
N HIS A 57 -4.25 -8.82 21.62
CA HIS A 57 -4.98 -9.66 22.60
C HIS A 57 -6.46 -9.78 22.28
N THR A 58 -7.07 -8.76 21.67
CA THR A 58 -8.48 -8.74 21.29
C THR A 58 -8.69 -8.22 19.85
N PRO A 59 -8.05 -8.87 18.84
CA PRO A 59 -8.08 -8.41 17.44
C PRO A 59 -9.49 -8.39 16.82
N VAL A 60 -10.27 -9.46 16.98
CA VAL A 60 -11.60 -9.57 16.34
C VAL A 60 -12.56 -8.47 16.83
N PRO A 61 -12.83 -8.33 18.15
CA PRO A 61 -13.76 -7.30 18.62
C PRO A 61 -13.31 -5.89 18.27
N LEU A 62 -12.00 -5.65 18.25
CA LEU A 62 -11.44 -4.34 17.92
C LEU A 62 -11.68 -3.99 16.44
N LEU A 63 -11.33 -4.88 15.51
CA LEU A 63 -11.52 -4.64 14.09
C LEU A 63 -13.00 -4.49 13.73
N GLU A 64 -13.88 -5.31 14.32
CA GLU A 64 -15.33 -5.17 14.12
C GLU A 64 -15.82 -3.82 14.62
N ALA A 65 -15.32 -3.33 15.75
CA ALA A 65 -15.75 -2.05 16.28
C ALA A 65 -15.24 -0.86 15.46
N LEU A 66 -13.99 -0.92 14.96
CA LEU A 66 -13.47 0.05 14.00
C LEU A 66 -14.28 0.05 12.69
N SER A 67 -14.70 -1.13 12.22
CA SER A 67 -15.52 -1.27 11.00
C SER A 67 -16.91 -0.68 11.21
N ARG A 68 -17.57 -0.99 12.34
CA ARG A 68 -18.85 -0.38 12.73
C ARG A 68 -18.77 1.14 12.83
N TRP A 69 -17.68 1.67 13.40
CA TRP A 69 -17.45 3.10 13.47
C TRP A 69 -17.36 3.72 12.08
N ARG A 70 -16.51 3.16 11.21
CA ARG A 70 -16.36 3.59 9.81
C ARG A 70 -17.71 3.64 9.09
N GLU A 71 -18.52 2.60 9.23
CA GLU A 71 -19.87 2.55 8.65
C GLU A 71 -20.81 3.61 9.23
N SER A 72 -20.72 3.89 10.53
CA SER A 72 -21.55 4.90 11.20
C SER A 72 -21.21 6.34 10.80
N GLU A 73 -19.94 6.63 10.51
CA GLU A 73 -19.46 7.95 10.10
C GLU A 73 -19.48 8.16 8.58
N SER A 74 -19.67 7.08 7.81
CA SER A 74 -19.78 7.15 6.36
C SER A 74 -21.00 7.98 5.99
N PRO A 75 -20.84 9.08 5.23
CA PRO A 75 -21.93 9.99 4.98
C PRO A 75 -23.00 9.33 4.11
N LYS A 76 -24.27 9.56 4.49
CA LYS A 76 -25.47 9.15 3.75
C LYS A 76 -26.13 10.42 3.23
N GLY A 77 -25.79 10.84 2.02
CA GLY A 77 -26.18 12.16 1.52
C GLY A 77 -25.91 12.34 0.04
N ALA A 78 -26.08 13.59 -0.41
CA ALA A 78 -25.84 13.98 -1.79
C ALA A 78 -24.36 13.81 -2.18
N ASN A 79 -24.10 13.57 -3.47
CA ASN A 79 -22.74 13.51 -4.01
C ASN A 79 -22.18 14.92 -4.19
N ASP A 80 -21.90 15.62 -3.09
CA ASP A 80 -21.26 16.93 -3.08
C ASP A 80 -19.84 16.89 -2.49
N ALA A 81 -19.08 17.98 -2.67
CA ALA A 81 -17.70 18.07 -2.23
C ALA A 81 -17.55 17.83 -0.71
N SER A 82 -18.46 18.37 0.10
CA SER A 82 -18.43 18.25 1.56
C SER A 82 -18.62 16.80 2.03
N THR A 83 -19.48 16.07 1.33
CA THR A 83 -19.77 14.66 1.54
C THR A 83 -18.56 13.80 1.17
N PHE A 84 -17.94 14.05 0.02
CA PHE A 84 -16.74 13.34 -0.39
C PHE A 84 -15.55 13.63 0.53
N GLN A 85 -15.39 14.87 0.97
CA GLN A 85 -14.36 15.26 1.93
C GLN A 85 -14.52 14.52 3.26
N ARG A 86 -15.74 14.46 3.81
CA ARG A 86 -16.02 13.68 5.02
C ARG A 86 -15.70 12.20 4.80
N LYS A 87 -16.15 11.63 3.68
CA LYS A 87 -15.88 10.24 3.32
C LYS A 87 -14.38 9.95 3.30
N LEU A 88 -13.60 10.73 2.55
CA LEU A 88 -12.15 10.53 2.48
C LEU A 88 -11.46 10.69 3.85
N ALA A 89 -11.90 11.64 4.69
CA ALA A 89 -11.35 11.82 6.03
C ALA A 89 -11.61 10.61 6.95
N VAL A 90 -12.84 10.07 6.95
CA VAL A 90 -13.19 8.85 7.69
C VAL A 90 -12.31 7.69 7.26
N GLU A 91 -12.09 7.55 5.95
CA GLU A 91 -11.32 6.45 5.36
C GLU A 91 -9.82 6.59 5.66
N CYS A 92 -9.28 7.81 5.71
CA CYS A 92 -7.90 8.05 6.15
C CYS A 92 -7.69 7.62 7.60
N ILE A 93 -8.63 7.98 8.49
CA ILE A 93 -8.57 7.62 9.91
C ILE A 93 -8.69 6.11 10.07
N PHE A 94 -9.62 5.47 9.35
CA PHE A 94 -9.78 4.02 9.35
C PHE A 94 -8.50 3.31 8.86
N CYS A 95 -7.92 3.73 7.73
CA CYS A 95 -6.66 3.18 7.24
C CYS A 95 -5.54 3.31 8.27
N SER A 96 -5.39 4.48 8.89
CA SER A 96 -4.35 4.74 9.89
C SER A 96 -4.47 3.81 11.10
N ALA A 97 -5.70 3.62 11.60
CA ALA A 97 -5.97 2.67 12.67
C ALA A 97 -5.71 1.21 12.24
N CYS A 98 -6.14 0.84 11.02
CA CYS A 98 -5.92 -0.50 10.48
C CYS A 98 -4.45 -0.82 10.23
N ILE A 99 -3.61 0.14 9.83
CA ILE A 99 -2.17 -0.08 9.69
C ILE A 99 -1.58 -0.53 11.04
N ARG A 100 -1.82 0.26 12.10
CA ARG A 100 -1.32 -0.05 13.46
C ARG A 100 -1.89 -1.35 14.00
N PHE A 101 -3.16 -1.61 13.72
CA PHE A 101 -3.83 -2.86 14.03
C PHE A 101 -3.12 -4.06 13.37
N VAL A 102 -2.94 -4.03 12.04
CA VAL A 102 -2.38 -5.15 11.27
C VAL A 102 -0.93 -5.41 11.66
N GLU A 103 -0.14 -4.35 11.93
CA GLU A 103 1.26 -4.48 12.34
C GLU A 103 1.44 -5.21 13.67
N CYS A 104 0.44 -5.19 14.55
CA CYS A 104 0.46 -5.85 15.86
C CYS A 104 -0.48 -7.05 15.99
N CYS A 105 -1.34 -7.29 15.00
CA CYS A 105 -2.26 -8.43 15.01
C CYS A 105 -1.48 -9.74 14.82
N PRO A 106 -1.69 -10.77 15.67
CA PRO A 106 -1.16 -12.10 15.42
C PRO A 106 -1.70 -12.68 14.11
N GLN A 107 -0.92 -13.53 13.43
CA GLN A 107 -1.33 -14.15 12.16
C GLN A 107 -2.65 -14.94 12.29
N GLY A 108 -2.83 -15.66 13.41
CA GLY A 108 -4.08 -16.35 13.75
C GLY A 108 -5.10 -15.50 14.51
N GLY A 109 -4.90 -14.18 14.60
CA GLY A 109 -5.73 -13.27 15.39
C GLY A 109 -7.10 -12.96 14.76
N LEU A 110 -7.23 -13.11 13.44
CA LEU A 110 -8.49 -12.87 12.73
C LEU A 110 -8.95 -14.10 11.96
N THR A 111 -10.26 -14.13 11.68
CA THR A 111 -10.85 -15.08 10.75
C THR A 111 -10.51 -14.72 9.31
N GLU A 112 -10.55 -15.71 8.41
CA GLU A 112 -10.28 -15.50 6.99
C GLU A 112 -11.22 -14.45 6.36
N LYS A 113 -12.49 -14.43 6.79
CA LYS A 113 -13.47 -13.43 6.36
C LYS A 113 -13.02 -12.00 6.68
N LEU A 114 -12.47 -11.77 7.86
CA LEU A 114 -12.01 -10.44 8.29
C LEU A 114 -10.75 -10.02 7.54
N TRP A 115 -9.84 -10.96 7.29
CA TRP A 115 -8.66 -10.70 6.44
C TRP A 115 -9.05 -10.32 5.02
N ILE A 116 -9.93 -11.11 4.39
CA ILE A 116 -10.45 -10.82 3.05
C ILE A 116 -11.18 -9.46 3.04
N GLY A 117 -11.89 -9.11 4.10
CA GLY A 117 -12.53 -7.80 4.25
C GLY A 117 -11.55 -6.63 4.17
N LEU A 118 -10.40 -6.73 4.84
CA LEU A 118 -9.33 -5.72 4.78
C LEU A 118 -8.67 -5.66 3.39
N GLU A 119 -8.43 -6.81 2.76
CA GLU A 119 -7.89 -6.86 1.40
C GLU A 119 -8.88 -6.25 0.40
N ASN A 120 -10.18 -6.56 0.51
CA ASN A 120 -11.24 -5.97 -0.31
C ASN A 120 -11.23 -4.46 -0.18
N PHE A 121 -11.23 -3.96 1.06
CA PHE A 121 -11.15 -2.53 1.32
C PHE A 121 -9.96 -1.86 0.60
N VAL A 122 -8.76 -2.45 0.70
CA VAL A 122 -7.56 -1.91 0.05
C VAL A 122 -7.73 -1.87 -1.47
N PHE A 123 -8.09 -3.00 -2.08
CA PHE A 123 -8.19 -3.07 -3.54
C PHE A 123 -9.36 -2.26 -4.09
N ASP A 124 -10.48 -2.17 -3.38
CA ASP A 124 -11.62 -1.35 -3.77
C ASP A 124 -11.23 0.12 -3.88
N TRP A 125 -10.42 0.64 -2.96
CA TRP A 125 -9.87 2.00 -3.06
C TRP A 125 -8.85 2.13 -4.18
N LEU A 126 -7.90 1.20 -4.32
CA LEU A 126 -6.90 1.26 -5.40
C LEU A 126 -7.55 1.25 -6.79
N ILE A 127 -8.66 0.53 -6.96
CA ILE A 127 -9.36 0.39 -8.23
C ILE A 127 -10.35 1.54 -8.44
N ASN A 128 -11.18 1.85 -7.45
CA ASN A 128 -12.36 2.67 -7.66
C ASN A 128 -12.20 4.12 -7.18
N ALA A 129 -11.06 4.53 -6.62
CA ALA A 129 -10.90 5.87 -6.04
C ALA A 129 -11.27 7.01 -7.00
N ASP A 130 -11.01 6.88 -8.30
CA ASP A 130 -11.35 7.90 -9.31
C ASP A 130 -12.86 7.96 -9.60
N ARG A 131 -13.51 6.79 -9.60
CA ARG A 131 -14.96 6.67 -9.77
C ARG A 131 -15.72 7.14 -8.53
N LEU A 132 -15.13 6.93 -7.35
CA LEU A 132 -15.71 7.33 -6.07
C LEU A 132 -15.56 8.83 -5.82
N VAL A 133 -14.40 9.40 -6.13
CA VAL A 133 -14.12 10.83 -6.02
C VAL A 133 -13.31 11.27 -7.24
N SER A 134 -14.02 11.81 -8.23
CA SER A 134 -13.44 12.30 -9.48
C SER A 134 -12.49 13.46 -9.21
N GLN A 135 -11.25 13.35 -9.68
CA GLN A 135 -10.28 14.44 -9.56
C GLN A 135 -10.63 15.64 -10.44
N VAL A 136 -11.38 15.41 -11.53
CA VAL A 136 -11.81 16.46 -12.46
C VAL A 136 -12.96 17.26 -11.86
N ASP A 137 -13.93 16.58 -11.25
CA ASP A 137 -15.11 17.21 -10.70
C ASP A 137 -14.84 17.83 -9.31
N TYR A 138 -13.87 17.27 -8.56
CA TYR A 138 -13.52 17.71 -7.20
C TYR A 138 -12.02 17.98 -7.06
N PRO A 139 -11.47 18.99 -7.75
CA PRO A 139 -10.02 19.28 -7.72
C PRO A 139 -9.51 19.67 -6.33
N SER A 140 -10.36 20.26 -5.46
CA SER A 140 -10.01 20.58 -4.07
C SER A 140 -9.73 19.34 -3.20
N LEU A 141 -10.21 18.15 -3.61
CA LEU A 141 -10.06 16.91 -2.84
C LEU A 141 -8.86 16.06 -3.27
N VAL A 142 -8.06 16.51 -4.25
CA VAL A 142 -6.94 15.76 -4.82
C VAL A 142 -5.92 15.37 -3.75
N ASP A 143 -5.55 16.29 -2.86
CA ASP A 143 -4.56 16.04 -1.81
C ASP A 143 -5.06 15.04 -0.77
N LEU A 144 -6.31 15.19 -0.31
CA LEU A 144 -6.92 14.26 0.65
C LEU A 144 -7.09 12.85 0.05
N ARG A 145 -7.48 12.75 -1.22
CA ARG A 145 -7.53 11.47 -1.94
C ARG A 145 -6.13 10.87 -2.09
N GLY A 146 -5.12 11.69 -2.39
CA GLY A 146 -3.72 11.27 -2.46
C GLY A 146 -3.21 10.71 -1.13
N LEU A 147 -3.53 11.38 -0.02
CA LEU A 147 -3.24 10.89 1.33
C LEU A 147 -3.91 9.54 1.61
N LEU A 148 -5.20 9.40 1.26
CA LEU A 148 -5.91 8.14 1.42
C LEU A 148 -5.24 7.01 0.64
N LEU A 149 -4.91 7.23 -0.64
CA LEU A 149 -4.24 6.23 -1.47
C LEU A 149 -2.83 5.88 -0.95
N ASP A 150 -2.17 6.81 -0.25
CA ASP A 150 -0.93 6.51 0.46
C ASP A 150 -1.14 5.63 1.69
N LEU A 151 -2.14 5.93 2.52
CA LEU A 151 -2.49 5.09 3.66
C LEU A 151 -2.99 3.70 3.24
N VAL A 152 -3.78 3.61 2.16
CA VAL A 152 -4.21 2.34 1.57
C VAL A 152 -3.00 1.51 1.10
N ALA A 153 -2.01 2.16 0.47
CA ALA A 153 -0.78 1.48 0.06
C ALA A 153 0.05 1.00 1.27
N GLN A 154 0.15 1.81 2.33
CA GLN A 154 0.81 1.40 3.57
C GLN A 154 0.09 0.23 4.24
N LEU A 155 -1.25 0.23 4.26
CA LEU A 155 -2.06 -0.87 4.77
C LEU A 155 -1.85 -2.15 3.96
N CYS A 156 -1.80 -2.04 2.63
CA CYS A 156 -1.42 -3.16 1.75
C CYS A 156 -0.04 -3.73 2.13
N GLY A 157 0.93 -2.84 2.39
CA GLY A 157 2.25 -3.19 2.91
C GLY A 157 2.19 -3.94 4.25
N ALA A 158 1.42 -3.43 5.22
CA ALA A 158 1.24 -4.10 6.51
C ALA A 158 0.62 -5.49 6.35
N LEU A 159 -0.44 -5.62 5.55
CA LEU A 159 -1.12 -6.89 5.26
C LEU A 159 -0.17 -7.91 4.63
N SER A 160 0.69 -7.48 3.71
CA SER A 160 1.62 -8.38 3.01
C SER A 160 2.61 -9.09 3.93
N ARG A 161 2.85 -8.60 5.16
CA ARG A 161 3.68 -9.28 6.16
C ARG A 161 3.07 -10.59 6.66
N ILE A 162 1.75 -10.66 6.69
CA ILE A 162 0.97 -11.79 7.21
C ILE A 162 0.41 -12.61 6.04
N ARG A 163 0.02 -11.92 4.96
CA ARG A 163 -0.80 -12.46 3.87
C ARG A 163 -0.17 -12.25 2.49
N PHE A 164 1.15 -12.43 2.40
CA PHE A 164 1.93 -12.16 1.20
C PHE A 164 1.33 -12.79 -0.07
N SER A 165 1.01 -14.09 -0.05
CA SER A 165 0.46 -14.80 -1.21
C SER A 165 -0.89 -14.24 -1.63
N SER A 166 -1.84 -14.08 -0.69
CA SER A 166 -3.18 -13.52 -0.96
C SER A 166 -3.10 -12.14 -1.63
N VAL A 167 -2.29 -11.24 -1.06
CA VAL A 167 -2.11 -9.87 -1.57
C VAL A 167 -1.47 -9.87 -2.97
N THR A 168 -0.42 -10.67 -3.18
CA THR A 168 0.31 -10.68 -4.47
C THR A 168 -0.45 -11.41 -5.58
N GLU A 169 -1.19 -12.47 -5.27
CA GLU A 169 -2.09 -13.14 -6.20
C GLU A 169 -3.19 -12.20 -6.66
N ARG A 170 -3.84 -11.50 -5.72
CA ARG A 170 -4.85 -10.50 -6.06
C ARG A 170 -4.29 -9.36 -6.89
N PHE A 171 -3.10 -8.87 -6.57
CA PHE A 171 -2.42 -7.87 -7.40
C PHE A 171 -2.28 -8.33 -8.85
N PHE A 172 -1.74 -9.52 -9.09
CA PHE A 172 -1.59 -10.02 -10.46
C PHE A 172 -2.93 -10.29 -11.14
N MET A 173 -3.93 -10.79 -10.41
CA MET A 173 -5.29 -10.97 -10.92
C MET A 173 -5.86 -9.63 -11.43
N GLU A 174 -5.86 -8.58 -10.60
CA GLU A 174 -6.41 -7.27 -10.95
C GLU A 174 -5.66 -6.62 -12.11
N LEU A 175 -4.34 -6.79 -12.17
CA LEU A 175 -3.53 -6.33 -13.30
C LEU A 175 -3.84 -7.06 -14.60
N ASN A 176 -4.14 -8.36 -14.54
CA ASN A 176 -4.47 -9.15 -15.72
C ASN A 176 -5.86 -8.80 -16.25
N THR A 177 -6.82 -8.50 -15.37
CA THR A 177 -8.17 -8.02 -15.74
C THR A 177 -8.12 -6.69 -16.50
N ARG A 178 -7.12 -5.84 -16.23
CA ARG A 178 -6.98 -4.48 -16.80
C ARG A 178 -5.97 -4.39 -17.95
N ARG A 179 -5.76 -5.49 -18.69
CA ARG A 179 -4.86 -5.50 -19.86
C ARG A 179 -5.37 -4.69 -21.05
N ILE A 180 -6.68 -4.41 -21.09
CA ILE A 180 -7.32 -3.61 -22.15
C ILE A 180 -6.85 -2.15 -22.02
N ASP A 181 -6.34 -1.59 -23.12
CA ASP A 181 -5.68 -0.26 -23.11
C ASP A 181 -6.70 0.90 -23.20
N THR A 182 -7.59 1.03 -22.22
CA THR A 182 -8.47 2.19 -22.06
C THR A 182 -7.86 3.21 -21.09
N SER A 183 -8.32 4.47 -21.13
CA SER A 183 -7.86 5.49 -20.17
C SER A 183 -8.15 5.08 -18.72
N VAL A 184 -9.35 4.56 -18.49
CA VAL A 184 -9.81 4.10 -17.18
C VAL A 184 -8.97 2.92 -16.69
N ALA A 185 -8.83 1.86 -17.50
CA ALA A 185 -8.03 0.69 -17.12
C ALA A 185 -6.56 1.04 -16.87
N ARG A 186 -6.01 2.04 -17.58
CA ARG A 186 -4.65 2.53 -17.36
C ARG A 186 -4.51 3.25 -16.02
N SER A 187 -5.42 4.17 -15.69
CA SER A 187 -5.46 4.87 -14.40
C SER A 187 -5.57 3.87 -13.23
N GLU A 188 -6.49 2.91 -13.35
CA GLU A 188 -6.64 1.83 -12.38
C GLU A 188 -5.37 0.99 -12.25
N THR A 189 -4.75 0.62 -13.38
CA THR A 189 -3.49 -0.14 -13.38
C THR A 189 -2.36 0.63 -12.68
N LEU A 190 -2.23 1.93 -12.93
CA LEU A 190 -1.24 2.79 -12.27
C LEU A 190 -1.48 2.85 -10.76
N SER A 191 -2.74 3.04 -10.35
CA SER A 191 -3.14 3.07 -8.95
C SER A 191 -2.82 1.75 -8.25
N ILE A 192 -3.12 0.60 -8.87
CA ILE A 192 -2.79 -0.73 -8.34
C ILE A 192 -1.28 -0.91 -8.17
N ILE A 193 -0.48 -0.54 -9.18
CA ILE A 193 1.00 -0.62 -9.11
C ILE A 193 1.54 0.26 -7.98
N ASN A 194 1.07 1.51 -7.89
CA ASN A 194 1.47 2.43 -6.85
C ASN A 194 1.05 1.93 -5.47
N GLY A 195 -0.11 1.27 -5.35
CA GLY A 195 -0.61 0.67 -4.12
C GLY A 195 0.33 -0.35 -3.46
N LEU A 196 1.20 -0.98 -4.25
CA LEU A 196 2.14 -2.00 -3.76
C LEU A 196 3.53 -1.46 -3.40
N ARG A 197 3.75 -0.15 -3.46
CA ARG A 197 5.06 0.44 -3.15
C ARG A 197 5.56 0.20 -1.71
N TYR A 198 4.67 -0.18 -0.79
CA TYR A 198 5.02 -0.55 0.59
C TYR A 198 5.04 -2.06 0.87
N LEU A 199 4.86 -2.91 -0.17
CA LEU A 199 4.87 -4.36 -0.04
C LEU A 199 6.11 -4.84 0.71
N LYS A 200 5.93 -5.75 1.67
CA LYS A 200 7.01 -6.31 2.48
C LYS A 200 7.37 -7.68 1.94
N LEU A 201 8.56 -7.78 1.36
CA LEU A 201 9.11 -9.04 0.86
C LEU A 201 9.53 -9.93 2.04
N GLY A 202 9.13 -11.20 1.97
CA GLY A 202 9.55 -12.22 2.93
C GLY A 202 10.99 -12.64 2.65
N VAL A 203 11.89 -12.49 3.62
CA VAL A 203 13.32 -12.81 3.43
C VAL A 203 13.89 -13.68 4.56
N LYS A 204 13.09 -13.98 5.58
CA LYS A 204 13.53 -14.69 6.79
C LYS A 204 13.38 -16.20 6.71
N THR A 205 12.59 -16.69 5.77
CA THR A 205 12.29 -18.11 5.59
C THR A 205 12.47 -18.45 4.13
N GLU A 206 12.84 -19.69 3.84
CA GLU A 206 13.04 -20.16 2.47
C GLU A 206 11.77 -19.97 1.62
N GLY A 207 10.61 -20.38 2.15
CA GLY A 207 9.32 -20.18 1.48
C GLY A 207 8.97 -18.71 1.25
N GLY A 208 9.28 -17.83 2.20
CA GLY A 208 9.07 -16.39 2.06
C GLY A 208 9.95 -15.78 0.96
N LEU A 209 11.23 -16.18 0.92
CA LEU A 209 12.19 -15.69 -0.07
C LEU A 209 11.85 -16.19 -1.47
N ASN A 210 11.47 -17.46 -1.61
CA ASN A 210 10.99 -18.03 -2.87
C ASN A 210 9.74 -17.31 -3.39
N ALA A 211 8.75 -17.06 -2.52
CA ALA A 211 7.56 -16.30 -2.89
C ALA A 211 7.91 -14.87 -3.34
N SER A 212 8.84 -14.22 -2.64
CA SER A 212 9.33 -12.88 -2.98
C SER A 212 10.08 -12.84 -4.31
N ALA A 213 10.96 -13.82 -4.57
CA ALA A 213 11.66 -13.99 -5.84
C ALA A 213 10.68 -14.19 -7.00
N SER A 214 9.67 -15.04 -6.81
CA SER A 214 8.59 -15.28 -7.77
C SER A 214 7.79 -14.01 -8.06
N PHE A 215 7.43 -13.24 -7.03
CA PHE A 215 6.79 -11.94 -7.20
C PHE A 215 7.66 -10.99 -8.02
N VAL A 216 8.93 -10.80 -7.64
CA VAL A 216 9.87 -9.92 -8.33
C VAL A 216 9.97 -10.30 -9.81
N ALA A 217 10.21 -11.58 -10.11
CA ALA A 217 10.30 -12.08 -11.48
C ALA A 217 9.02 -11.82 -12.31
N LYS A 218 7.84 -12.01 -11.73
CA LYS A 218 6.54 -11.77 -12.38
C LYS A 218 6.24 -10.27 -12.54
N ALA A 219 6.65 -9.44 -11.58
CA ALA A 219 6.47 -8.00 -11.56
C ALA A 219 7.44 -7.23 -12.46
N ASN A 220 8.25 -7.94 -13.25
CA ASN A 220 9.18 -7.34 -14.20
C ASN A 220 8.47 -6.33 -15.13
N PRO A 221 8.91 -5.06 -15.16
CA PRO A 221 8.27 -4.01 -15.94
C PRO A 221 8.11 -4.34 -17.43
N LEU A 222 9.01 -5.16 -17.97
CA LEU A 222 9.11 -5.44 -19.41
C LEU A 222 8.32 -6.67 -19.86
N ASN A 223 7.70 -7.42 -18.93
CA ASN A 223 6.90 -8.60 -19.28
C ASN A 223 5.58 -8.24 -20.01
N ARG A 224 5.21 -6.96 -20.13
CA ARG A 224 3.96 -6.52 -20.79
C ARG A 224 4.24 -5.97 -22.20
N ALA A 225 3.83 -6.71 -23.23
CA ALA A 225 4.05 -6.40 -24.66
C ALA A 225 3.71 -4.94 -25.07
N PRO A 226 4.58 -4.21 -25.78
CA PRO A 226 4.44 -2.77 -25.99
C PRO A 226 3.25 -2.36 -26.86
N HIS A 227 2.44 -1.42 -26.36
CA HIS A 227 1.62 -0.53 -27.17
C HIS A 227 2.02 0.92 -26.88
N LYS A 228 1.76 1.84 -27.82
CA LYS A 228 2.50 3.10 -28.06
C LYS A 228 2.61 4.10 -26.89
N ARG A 229 1.94 3.88 -25.74
CA ARG A 229 1.99 4.73 -24.52
C ARG A 229 2.52 3.98 -23.27
N LYS A 230 3.48 3.09 -23.52
CA LYS A 230 4.41 2.34 -22.64
C LYS A 230 4.84 2.89 -21.27
N SER A 231 5.39 4.11 -21.33
CA SER A 231 6.48 4.50 -20.42
C SER A 231 6.00 4.65 -18.98
N GLU A 232 4.82 5.22 -18.76
CA GLU A 232 4.29 5.50 -17.43
C GLU A 232 4.10 4.23 -16.59
N LEU A 233 3.57 3.16 -17.18
CA LEU A 233 3.41 1.86 -16.49
C LEU A 233 4.76 1.23 -16.14
N HIS A 234 5.75 1.33 -17.03
CA HIS A 234 7.10 0.85 -16.73
C HIS A 234 7.75 1.67 -15.61
N HIS A 235 7.58 3.00 -15.62
CA HIS A 235 8.06 3.88 -14.56
C HIS A 235 7.41 3.55 -13.22
N ALA A 236 6.09 3.37 -13.19
CA ALA A 236 5.37 2.97 -11.98
C ALA A 236 5.86 1.63 -11.43
N LEU A 237 6.05 0.62 -12.28
CA LEU A 237 6.59 -0.69 -11.85
C LEU A 237 8.03 -0.59 -11.37
N CYS A 238 8.88 0.19 -12.04
CA CYS A 238 10.24 0.44 -11.56
C CYS A 238 10.24 1.14 -10.20
N ASN A 239 9.39 2.15 -10.02
CA ASN A 239 9.27 2.87 -8.75
C ASN A 239 8.77 1.95 -7.64
N MET A 240 7.73 1.15 -7.90
CA MET A 240 7.22 0.14 -6.96
C MET A 240 8.33 -0.84 -6.56
N LEU A 241 9.03 -1.44 -7.53
CA LEU A 241 10.12 -2.38 -7.26
C LEU A 241 11.27 -1.72 -6.48
N SER A 242 11.60 -0.47 -6.80
CA SER A 242 12.63 0.29 -6.08
C SER A 242 12.27 0.46 -4.60
N ASN A 243 11.04 0.85 -4.31
CA ASN A 243 10.57 1.08 -2.94
C ASN A 243 10.53 -0.20 -2.09
N ILE A 244 10.22 -1.36 -2.68
CA ILE A 244 10.14 -2.63 -1.94
C ILE A 244 11.51 -3.32 -1.81
N LEU A 245 12.45 -3.05 -2.73
CA LEU A 245 13.80 -3.59 -2.69
C LEU A 245 14.77 -2.72 -1.88
N ALA A 246 14.60 -1.40 -1.86
CA ALA A 246 15.49 -0.49 -1.13
C ALA A 246 15.66 -0.86 0.35
N PRO A 247 14.60 -1.19 1.13
CA PRO A 247 14.75 -1.57 2.53
C PRO A 247 15.59 -2.84 2.76
N LEU A 248 15.69 -3.71 1.76
CA LEU A 248 16.54 -4.91 1.79
C LEU A 248 17.99 -4.60 1.40
N ALA A 249 18.15 -3.62 0.50
CA ALA A 249 19.43 -3.22 -0.09
C ALA A 249 20.22 -2.31 0.86
N ASP A 250 19.53 -1.48 1.65
CA ASP A 250 20.15 -0.53 2.59
C ASP A 250 20.67 -1.16 3.87
N GLY A 251 20.67 -2.50 3.96
CA GLY A 251 21.28 -3.22 5.09
C GLY A 251 20.79 -2.66 6.42
N GLY A 252 19.48 -2.70 6.67
CA GLY A 252 18.95 -2.43 8.00
C GLY A 252 19.63 -3.34 9.04
N LYS A 253 19.13 -3.37 10.28
CA LYS A 253 19.65 -4.26 11.34
C LYS A 253 19.77 -5.76 10.98
N GLY A 254 19.31 -6.20 9.79
CA GLY A 254 19.56 -7.52 9.22
C GLY A 254 20.68 -7.48 8.17
N GLN A 255 21.71 -8.30 8.38
CA GLN A 255 22.73 -8.61 7.39
C GLN A 255 22.07 -9.26 6.17
N TRP A 256 22.26 -8.68 4.99
CA TRP A 256 21.97 -9.35 3.72
C TRP A 256 23.25 -10.01 3.22
N PRO A 257 23.22 -11.28 2.73
CA PRO A 257 22.06 -12.16 2.65
C PRO A 257 21.60 -12.70 4.01
N PRO A 258 20.31 -13.06 4.16
CA PRO A 258 19.83 -13.74 5.36
C PRO A 258 20.48 -15.13 5.48
N THR A 259 20.80 -15.54 6.70
CA THR A 259 21.29 -16.90 7.01
C THR A 259 20.15 -17.91 7.06
N GLY A 260 20.39 -19.16 6.65
CA GLY A 260 19.42 -20.25 6.72
C GLY A 260 18.39 -20.27 5.59
N VAL A 261 18.64 -19.51 4.51
CA VAL A 261 17.81 -19.46 3.30
C VAL A 261 18.65 -19.63 2.03
N GLU A 262 19.84 -20.22 2.16
CA GLU A 262 20.82 -20.40 1.09
C GLU A 262 20.24 -21.06 -0.17
N PRO A 263 19.37 -22.09 -0.10
CA PRO A 263 18.75 -22.67 -1.30
C PRO A 263 17.88 -21.68 -2.09
N ALA A 264 17.21 -20.75 -1.40
CA ALA A 264 16.32 -19.77 -2.02
C ALA A 264 17.06 -18.52 -2.55
N LEU A 265 18.30 -18.28 -2.10
CA LEU A 265 19.11 -17.15 -2.57
C LEU A 265 19.38 -17.22 -4.08
N THR A 266 19.62 -18.41 -4.62
CA THR A 266 19.85 -18.59 -6.07
C THR A 266 18.68 -18.06 -6.88
N PHE A 267 17.45 -18.46 -6.54
CA PHE A 267 16.23 -17.98 -7.22
C PHE A 267 16.04 -16.47 -7.08
N TRP A 268 16.34 -15.92 -5.91
CA TRP A 268 16.29 -14.48 -5.67
C TRP A 268 17.28 -13.73 -6.59
N TYR A 269 18.55 -14.13 -6.59
CA TYR A 269 19.58 -13.49 -7.39
C TYR A 269 19.28 -13.59 -8.88
N GLU A 270 18.78 -14.74 -9.36
CA GLU A 270 18.33 -14.90 -10.74
C GLU A 270 17.20 -13.93 -11.11
N ALA A 271 16.18 -13.80 -10.25
CA ALA A 271 15.05 -12.91 -10.49
C ALA A 271 15.50 -11.44 -10.58
N VAL A 272 16.32 -11.00 -9.62
CA VAL A 272 16.87 -9.63 -9.56
C VAL A 272 17.80 -9.38 -10.75
N ALA A 273 18.70 -10.31 -11.08
CA ALA A 273 19.63 -10.18 -12.19
C ALA A 273 18.92 -10.11 -13.55
N ARG A 274 17.86 -10.90 -13.73
CA ARG A 274 17.05 -10.88 -14.96
C ARG A 274 16.39 -9.52 -15.19
N ILE A 275 15.73 -8.97 -14.17
CA ILE A 275 15.07 -7.65 -14.27
C ILE A 275 16.11 -6.58 -14.56
N ARG A 276 17.22 -6.58 -13.82
CA ARG A 276 18.34 -5.65 -14.03
C ARG A 276 18.84 -5.70 -15.47
N GLY A 277 19.16 -6.90 -15.98
CA GLY A 277 19.69 -7.08 -17.33
C GLY A 277 18.73 -6.57 -18.40
N GLN A 278 17.45 -6.92 -18.28
CA GLN A 278 16.44 -6.48 -19.25
C GLN A 278 16.19 -4.97 -19.20
N LEU A 279 16.14 -4.36 -18.00
CA LEU A 279 15.97 -2.92 -17.86
C LEU A 279 17.17 -2.13 -18.37
N MET A 280 18.40 -2.61 -18.15
CA MET A 280 19.61 -2.01 -18.72
C MET A 280 19.58 -2.04 -20.25
N HIS A 281 19.21 -3.18 -20.85
CA HIS A 281 19.06 -3.30 -22.31
C HIS A 281 17.97 -2.39 -22.86
N TRP A 282 16.81 -2.34 -22.19
CA TRP A 282 15.71 -1.47 -22.58
C TRP A 282 16.12 0.01 -22.52
N MET A 283 16.82 0.43 -21.47
CA MET A 283 17.33 1.80 -21.34
C MET A 283 18.33 2.18 -22.42
N ASP A 284 19.28 1.29 -22.76
CA ASP A 284 20.24 1.55 -23.83
C ASP A 284 19.52 1.79 -25.16
N LYS A 285 18.51 0.95 -25.49
CA LYS A 285 17.64 1.16 -26.65
C LYS A 285 16.90 2.49 -26.63
N GLN A 286 16.31 2.87 -25.50
CA GLN A 286 15.59 4.15 -25.40
C GLN A 286 16.54 5.35 -25.48
N SER A 287 17.75 5.26 -24.93
CA SER A 287 18.74 6.34 -24.94
C SER A 287 19.19 6.74 -26.36
N LYS A 288 19.24 5.77 -27.28
CA LYS A 288 19.52 5.97 -28.70
C LYS A 288 18.43 6.78 -29.44
N HIS A 289 17.19 6.75 -28.94
CA HIS A 289 16.07 7.55 -29.48
C HIS A 289 15.95 8.95 -28.84
N ILE A 290 16.56 9.20 -27.67
CA ILE A 290 16.45 10.47 -26.92
C ILE A 290 17.57 11.47 -27.29
N ALA A 291 18.55 11.07 -28.11
CA ALA A 291 19.64 11.94 -28.56
C ALA A 291 19.18 13.21 -29.33
N VAL A 292 17.88 13.36 -29.62
CA VAL A 292 17.28 14.52 -30.30
C VAL A 292 16.56 15.49 -29.34
N SER A 293 16.43 15.20 -28.04
CA SER A 293 15.80 16.18 -27.13
C SER A 293 16.31 16.11 -25.68
N ILE A 294 17.12 17.12 -25.34
CA ILE A 294 17.42 17.68 -24.01
C ILE A 294 17.86 16.68 -22.92
N ARG A 295 19.18 16.58 -22.74
CA ARG A 295 19.87 15.69 -21.79
C ARG A 295 20.38 16.49 -20.58
N ALA A 296 19.75 16.33 -19.40
CA ALA A 296 20.40 16.57 -18.10
C ALA A 296 19.62 16.02 -16.89
N LYS A 297 18.28 16.15 -16.82
CA LYS A 297 17.52 15.75 -15.61
C LYS A 297 17.23 14.24 -15.49
N GLY A 298 16.97 13.56 -16.61
CA GLY A 298 16.53 12.16 -16.59
C GLY A 298 17.61 11.10 -16.25
N TYR A 299 18.89 11.45 -16.16
CA TYR A 299 19.94 10.46 -15.82
C TYR A 299 20.06 10.22 -14.31
N ARG A 300 19.77 11.22 -13.48
CA ARG A 300 19.91 11.14 -12.02
C ARG A 300 18.79 10.30 -11.38
N GLU A 301 17.55 10.44 -11.86
CA GLU A 301 16.40 9.61 -11.45
C GLU A 301 16.50 8.15 -11.92
N LYS A 302 17.13 7.90 -13.07
CA LYS A 302 17.33 6.53 -13.57
C LYS A 302 18.27 5.76 -12.65
N ASN A 303 19.39 6.35 -12.24
CA ASN A 303 20.32 5.69 -11.32
C ASN A 303 19.70 5.39 -9.94
N SER A 304 18.78 6.22 -9.44
CA SER A 304 18.10 5.94 -8.17
C SER A 304 17.14 4.75 -8.25
N LEU A 305 16.46 4.54 -9.39
CA LEU A 305 15.56 3.39 -9.57
C LEU A 305 16.29 2.03 -9.62
N PHE A 306 17.56 2.01 -10.03
CA PHE A 306 18.34 0.76 -10.11
C PHE A 306 19.24 0.51 -8.91
N SER A 307 19.45 1.52 -8.06
CA SER A 307 20.31 1.43 -6.87
C SER A 307 20.02 0.18 -6.03
N PRO A 308 18.77 -0.19 -5.72
CA PRO A 308 18.49 -1.38 -4.93
C PRO A 308 18.96 -2.68 -5.59
N PHE A 309 18.77 -2.83 -6.91
CA PHE A 309 19.15 -4.04 -7.66
C PHE A 309 20.67 -4.25 -7.76
N LEU A 310 21.47 -3.19 -7.56
CA LEU A 310 22.93 -3.25 -7.61
C LEU A 310 23.55 -3.76 -6.32
N LYS A 311 22.86 -3.64 -5.17
CA LYS A 311 23.38 -4.03 -3.86
C LYS A 311 23.26 -5.53 -3.55
N PHE A 312 22.52 -6.29 -4.38
CA PHE A 312 22.34 -7.74 -4.22
C PHE A 312 23.32 -8.56 -5.07
N ARG A 313 24.57 -8.10 -5.23
CA ARG A 313 25.60 -8.79 -6.01
C ARG A 313 26.52 -9.62 -5.12
#